data_AF-A0AAE1YFN2-F1
#
_entry.id   AF-A0AAE1YFN2-F1
#
_cell.length_a   1.000
_cell.length_b   1.000
_cell.length_c   1.000
_cell.angle_alpha   90.00
_cell.angle_beta   90.00
_cell.angle_gamma   90.00
#
_symmetry.space_group_name_H-M   'P 1'
#
loop_
_entity.id
_entity.type
_entity.pdbx_description
1 polymer ?
#
loop_
_entity_poly.entity_id
_entity_poly.type
_entity_poly.pdbx_seq_one_letter_code
_entity_poly.pdbx_strand_id
1 'polypeptide(L)'
;MVFTKMIKSASAKALIIRINLVFLAFFLILYAILLLCPSASDYHQQAASLVRCSFRDCHHKMENGGIKMKAVLEAPNEPKPRRELIKREKPSFLSGIGTRMRIGMVNMDDEDVSEWEAHGQVVPIPFERVSDMFEWKALFPEWIDEEEEYSGSTCPEIPMRDLDKYDKMDMIVAKLPCKSPEEGWNRDVFRLQVHLLVANMAVRRGRWEWGGRMKVVFLSQCMPMVELFRCDELVEKEGEWWYYRPEMWRLEQKVTMPVGSCNLALPLWDDKEINRVYDVSKMEAIAQKSGKREAYATVLHSSESYVCGAIVLAHSLLQTRTCRDLILLLDTSISEPARQALSRAGWTLRFIKRIRNPRAEKGSYNEYNYSKFRLWQLTDYDKIIFIDSDVVVFRNLDILFHFPQMSATGNDGSIFNSGVMVIEPSNCTFRMLMDRRKEIVSYNGGDQGFLNEVFVWWHRLPRRVNFLKNFWSNSSIEASVKNQLFGSDPPKLYSLHYLGLKPWQCYRDYDCNWDVADQRVYASDAAHERWWKVHDAMEEGLQRFCGLSEQRKIEVEWGRKMAREMGFQDQHWRINVTDPRKFI
;
A
#
# COMPACT_ATOMS: atom_id res chain seq x y z
N MET A 1 -52.59 8.20 66.45
CA MET A 1 -53.90 8.06 65.78
C MET A 1 -53.90 8.99 64.57
N VAL A 2 -54.52 8.60 63.44
CA VAL A 2 -54.47 9.17 62.06
C VAL A 2 -53.39 8.50 61.18
N PHE A 3 -53.67 7.37 60.54
CA PHE A 3 -54.37 7.10 59.25
C PHE A 3 -53.54 7.37 57.97
N THR A 4 -52.94 6.28 57.46
CA THR A 4 -52.89 5.78 56.07
C THR A 4 -52.67 6.75 54.90
N LYS A 5 -51.58 6.51 54.15
CA LYS A 5 -51.60 6.58 52.68
C LYS A 5 -50.84 5.39 52.10
N MET A 6 -51.61 4.37 51.67
CA MET A 6 -51.13 3.22 50.92
C MET A 6 -50.56 3.67 49.58
N ILE A 7 -49.25 3.59 49.40
CA ILE A 7 -48.63 3.53 48.08
C ILE A 7 -48.63 2.05 47.69
N LYS A 8 -49.54 1.65 46.80
CA LYS A 8 -49.49 0.33 46.14
C LYS A 8 -48.20 0.27 45.34
N SER A 9 -47.18 -0.45 45.85
CA SER A 9 -46.03 -0.83 45.03
C SER A 9 -46.55 -1.76 43.92
N ALA A 10 -46.46 -1.31 42.67
CA ALA A 10 -46.58 -2.23 41.55
C ALA A 10 -45.51 -3.31 41.73
N SER A 11 -45.93 -4.58 41.74
CA SER A 11 -45.03 -5.75 41.80
C SER A 11 -43.84 -5.54 40.86
N ALA A 12 -42.62 -5.80 41.32
CA ALA A 12 -41.39 -5.66 40.53
C ALA A 12 -41.48 -6.36 39.16
N LYS A 13 -42.32 -7.41 39.05
CA LYS A 13 -42.61 -8.10 37.79
C LYS A 13 -43.36 -7.22 36.78
N ALA A 14 -44.29 -6.37 37.23
CA ALA A 14 -45.03 -5.45 36.37
C ALA A 14 -44.15 -4.30 35.83
N LEU A 15 -43.16 -3.87 36.61
CA LEU A 15 -42.18 -2.88 36.17
C LEU A 15 -41.24 -3.45 35.10
N ILE A 16 -40.75 -4.68 35.29
CA ILE A 16 -39.91 -5.38 34.31
C ILE A 16 -40.65 -5.64 33.00
N ILE A 17 -41.93 -6.04 33.07
CA ILE A 17 -42.76 -6.24 31.87
C ILE A 17 -42.94 -4.92 31.11
N ARG A 18 -43.15 -3.79 31.79
CA ARG A 18 -43.25 -2.48 31.15
C ARG A 18 -41.94 -2.05 30.50
N ILE A 19 -40.80 -2.28 31.16
CA ILE A 19 -39.48 -1.97 30.60
C ILE A 19 -39.23 -2.81 29.34
N ASN A 20 -39.50 -4.12 29.39
CA ASN A 20 -39.31 -5.01 28.23
C ASN A 20 -40.24 -4.65 27.07
N LEU A 21 -41.48 -4.22 27.34
CA LEU A 21 -42.39 -3.73 26.30
C LEU A 21 -41.91 -2.43 25.65
N VAL A 22 -41.28 -1.54 26.41
CA VAL A 22 -40.65 -0.32 25.86
C VAL A 22 -39.45 -0.67 24.98
N PHE A 23 -38.61 -1.61 25.40
CA PHE A 23 -37.50 -2.10 24.57
C PHE A 23 -37.97 -2.79 23.30
N LEU A 24 -39.02 -3.61 23.38
CA LEU A 24 -39.62 -4.27 22.21
C LEU A 24 -40.20 -3.24 21.24
N ALA A 25 -40.91 -2.23 21.75
CA ALA A 25 -41.46 -1.16 20.93
C ALA A 25 -40.34 -0.35 20.25
N PHE A 26 -39.26 -0.03 20.97
CA PHE A 26 -38.09 0.63 20.41
C PHE A 26 -37.43 -0.20 19.31
N PHE A 27 -37.29 -1.52 19.52
CA PHE A 27 -36.72 -2.43 18.53
C PHE A 27 -37.57 -2.53 17.27
N LEU A 28 -38.90 -2.59 17.42
CA LEU A 28 -39.83 -2.62 16.28
C LEU A 28 -39.82 -1.31 15.48
N ILE A 29 -39.68 -0.16 16.15
CA ILE A 29 -39.54 1.14 15.47
C ILE A 29 -38.21 1.20 14.70
N LEU A 30 -37.11 0.74 15.31
CA LEU A 30 -35.79 0.73 14.67
C LEU A 30 -35.76 -0.24 13.48
N TYR A 31 -36.43 -1.39 13.59
CA TYR A 31 -36.60 -2.35 12.51
C TYR A 31 -37.49 -1.81 11.38
N ALA A 32 -38.57 -1.09 11.70
CA ALA A 32 -39.40 -0.40 10.70
C ALA A 32 -38.64 0.73 9.99
N ILE A 33 -37.79 1.48 10.70
CA ILE A 33 -36.92 2.50 10.10
C ILE A 33 -35.89 1.87 9.15
N LEU A 34 -35.32 0.71 9.53
CA LEU A 34 -34.41 -0.03 8.66
C LEU A 34 -35.09 -0.63 7.41
N LEU A 35 -36.37 -1.01 7.51
CA LEU A 35 -37.17 -1.49 6.37
C LEU A 35 -37.68 -0.35 5.47
N LEU A 36 -37.85 0.86 6.02
CA LEU A 36 -38.29 2.05 5.27
C LEU A 36 -37.12 2.90 4.75
N CYS A 37 -35.90 2.66 5.22
CA CYS A 37 -34.69 3.15 4.57
C CYS A 37 -34.48 2.36 3.27
N PRO A 38 -34.33 3.02 2.11
CA PRO A 38 -33.94 2.34 0.89
C PRO A 38 -32.61 1.63 1.14
N SER A 39 -32.52 0.36 0.76
CA SER A 39 -31.24 -0.34 0.75
C SER A 39 -30.26 0.46 -0.13
N ALA A 40 -28.99 0.53 0.25
CA ALA A 40 -27.94 1.22 -0.51
C ALA A 40 -27.81 0.71 -1.98
N SER A 41 -28.46 -0.41 -2.30
CA SER A 41 -28.59 -0.96 -3.65
C SER A 41 -29.41 -0.08 -4.61
N ASP A 42 -30.45 0.62 -4.14
CA ASP A 42 -31.33 1.40 -5.03
C ASP A 42 -30.73 2.76 -5.45
N TYR A 43 -29.78 3.28 -4.68
CA TYR A 43 -29.03 4.49 -5.06
C TYR A 43 -28.06 4.21 -6.22
N HIS A 44 -27.54 2.98 -6.32
CA HIS A 44 -26.61 2.58 -7.37
C HIS A 44 -27.30 2.24 -8.72
N GLN A 45 -28.58 1.84 -8.71
CA GLN A 45 -29.28 1.50 -9.96
C GLN A 45 -29.66 2.73 -10.82
N GLN A 46 -29.88 3.91 -10.22
CA GLN A 46 -30.21 5.11 -11.01
C GLN A 46 -28.97 5.85 -11.55
N ALA A 47 -27.83 5.75 -10.87
CA ALA A 47 -26.55 6.29 -11.36
C ALA A 47 -26.00 5.50 -12.57
N ALA A 48 -26.33 4.21 -12.68
CA ALA A 48 -25.89 3.33 -13.76
C ALA A 48 -26.59 3.56 -15.12
N SER A 49 -27.59 4.45 -15.20
CA SER A 49 -28.30 4.72 -16.47
C SER A 49 -27.72 5.89 -17.28
N LEU A 50 -26.73 6.61 -16.74
CA LEU A 50 -26.12 7.77 -17.40
C LEU A 50 -24.60 7.67 -17.33
N VAL A 51 -24.01 7.07 -18.38
CA VAL A 51 -22.79 7.48 -19.11
C VAL A 51 -22.23 6.24 -19.79
N ARG A 52 -22.35 6.22 -21.12
CA ARG A 52 -21.72 5.25 -22.01
C ARG A 52 -20.30 5.73 -22.38
N CYS A 53 -19.42 4.75 -22.47
CA CYS A 53 -18.11 4.69 -23.14
C CYS A 53 -16.85 4.93 -22.29
N SER A 54 -16.07 3.84 -22.20
CA SER A 54 -14.66 3.76 -21.81
C SER A 54 -13.76 4.20 -22.98
N PHE A 55 -12.62 4.81 -22.65
CA PHE A 55 -11.67 5.44 -23.58
C PHE A 55 -10.86 4.50 -24.48
N ARG A 56 -11.25 3.23 -24.66
CA ARG A 56 -10.52 2.28 -25.52
C ARG A 56 -11.15 1.96 -26.87
N ASP A 57 -12.41 2.33 -27.12
CA ASP A 57 -13.05 2.08 -28.43
C ASP A 57 -14.01 3.20 -28.80
N CYS A 58 -13.55 4.21 -29.55
CA CYS A 58 -14.44 5.13 -30.27
C CYS A 58 -13.76 5.67 -31.53
N HIS A 59 -13.95 4.97 -32.64
CA HIS A 59 -13.88 5.58 -33.97
C HIS A 59 -15.09 6.49 -34.16
N HIS A 60 -14.85 7.75 -34.55
CA HIS A 60 -15.89 8.74 -34.80
C HIS A 60 -16.85 8.29 -35.92
N LYS A 61 -18.15 8.30 -35.62
CA LYS A 61 -19.21 8.52 -36.61
C LYS A 61 -20.19 9.54 -36.04
N MET A 62 -20.24 10.72 -36.67
CA MET A 62 -21.18 11.78 -36.34
C MET A 62 -22.61 11.32 -36.65
N GLU A 63 -23.51 11.42 -35.69
CA GLU A 63 -24.94 11.59 -35.95
C GLU A 63 -25.55 12.56 -34.93
N ASN A 64 -26.21 13.58 -35.46
CA ASN A 64 -26.87 14.67 -34.73
C ASN A 64 -28.13 14.15 -34.03
N GLY A 65 -28.22 14.32 -32.71
CA GLY A 65 -29.49 14.14 -31.98
C GLY A 65 -29.30 13.66 -30.55
N GLY A 66 -28.97 14.56 -29.62
CA GLY A 66 -28.83 14.26 -28.20
C GLY A 66 -29.27 15.43 -27.33
N ILE A 67 -30.25 15.17 -26.46
CA ILE A 67 -31.06 16.10 -25.68
C ILE A 67 -30.22 17.04 -24.79
N LYS A 68 -30.46 18.36 -24.89
CA LYS A 68 -29.90 19.38 -23.98
C LYS A 68 -30.56 19.26 -22.60
N MET A 69 -29.79 18.91 -21.56
CA MET A 69 -30.23 19.13 -20.18
C MET A 69 -30.26 20.63 -19.88
N LYS A 70 -31.43 21.06 -19.40
CA LYS A 70 -31.78 22.44 -19.06
C LYS A 70 -30.87 22.92 -17.92
N ALA A 71 -30.12 23.99 -18.19
CA ALA A 71 -29.31 24.70 -17.22
C ALA A 71 -30.15 25.06 -15.99
N VAL A 72 -29.74 24.55 -14.83
CA VAL A 72 -30.20 25.05 -13.53
C VAL A 72 -29.34 26.27 -13.22
N LEU A 73 -29.96 27.44 -13.43
CA LEU A 73 -29.58 28.75 -12.89
C LEU A 73 -28.13 29.18 -13.15
N GLU A 74 -27.90 29.74 -14.34
CA GLU A 74 -26.91 30.79 -14.52
C GLU A 74 -27.22 31.93 -13.54
N ALA A 75 -26.45 32.02 -12.46
CA ALA A 75 -26.31 33.29 -11.76
C ALA A 75 -25.68 34.29 -12.76
N PRO A 76 -26.17 35.54 -12.84
CA PRO A 76 -25.57 36.53 -13.71
C PRO A 76 -24.08 36.66 -13.38
N ASN A 77 -23.25 36.79 -14.42
CA ASN A 77 -21.83 37.12 -14.35
C ASN A 77 -21.62 38.34 -13.42
N GLU A 78 -21.51 38.09 -12.12
CA GLU A 78 -20.87 39.04 -11.23
C GLU A 78 -19.39 39.04 -11.61
N PRO A 79 -18.79 40.21 -11.89
CA PRO A 79 -17.35 40.28 -12.07
C PRO A 79 -16.73 39.74 -10.79
N LYS A 80 -16.02 38.60 -10.89
CA LYS A 80 -15.19 38.12 -9.78
C LYS A 80 -14.38 39.34 -9.32
N PRO A 81 -14.42 39.70 -8.03
CA PRO A 81 -13.66 40.85 -7.53
C PRO A 81 -12.22 40.70 -8.02
N ARG A 82 -11.63 41.79 -8.54
CA ARG A 82 -10.20 41.82 -8.91
C ARG A 82 -9.43 41.33 -7.68
N ARG A 83 -9.04 40.06 -7.66
CA ARG A 83 -8.19 39.52 -6.62
C ARG A 83 -6.87 40.24 -6.75
N GLU A 84 -6.45 40.91 -5.68
CA GLU A 84 -5.08 41.41 -5.60
C GLU A 84 -4.15 40.21 -5.75
N LEU A 85 -3.27 40.27 -6.75
CA LEU A 85 -2.29 39.21 -6.99
C LEU A 85 -1.26 39.22 -5.87
N ILE A 86 -0.89 38.05 -5.39
CA ILE A 86 0.13 37.90 -4.36
C ILE A 86 1.49 38.13 -5.01
N LYS A 87 2.18 39.21 -4.59
CA LYS A 87 3.54 39.47 -5.02
C LYS A 87 4.52 38.73 -4.10
N ARG A 88 5.38 37.90 -4.69
CA ARG A 88 6.41 37.13 -3.98
C ARG A 88 7.79 37.44 -4.55
N GLU A 89 8.80 37.34 -3.68
CA GLU A 89 10.18 37.35 -4.15
C GLU A 89 10.43 36.14 -5.05
N LYS A 90 10.96 36.40 -6.25
CA LYS A 90 11.35 35.34 -7.17
C LYS A 90 12.53 34.54 -6.60
N PRO A 91 12.57 33.22 -6.84
CA PRO A 91 13.71 32.43 -6.44
C PRO A 91 14.97 32.81 -7.22
N SER A 92 16.09 32.89 -6.52
CA SER A 92 17.41 33.26 -7.06
C SER A 92 17.86 32.35 -8.21
N PHE A 93 17.50 31.07 -8.18
CA PHE A 93 17.84 30.09 -9.20
C PHE A 93 17.29 30.42 -10.59
N LEU A 94 16.25 31.25 -10.71
CA LEU A 94 15.71 31.67 -12.02
C LEU A 94 16.71 32.43 -12.86
N SER A 95 17.62 33.16 -12.21
CA SER A 95 18.70 33.87 -12.90
C SER A 95 19.62 32.92 -13.69
N GLY A 96 19.79 31.68 -13.23
CA GLY A 96 20.66 30.67 -13.84
C GLY A 96 19.99 29.73 -14.84
N ILE A 97 18.66 29.81 -15.02
CA ILE A 97 17.87 28.79 -15.74
C ILE A 97 17.75 29.03 -17.26
N GLY A 98 18.26 30.17 -17.75
CA GLY A 98 18.24 30.56 -19.16
C GLY A 98 17.15 31.60 -19.47
N THR A 99 17.19 32.16 -20.68
CA THR A 99 16.23 33.17 -21.16
C THR A 99 15.49 32.66 -22.39
N ARG A 100 14.26 33.16 -22.63
CA ARG A 100 13.36 32.79 -23.75
C ARG A 100 12.75 31.39 -23.66
N MET A 101 12.40 30.94 -22.45
CA MET A 101 11.71 29.66 -22.25
C MET A 101 10.22 29.75 -22.55
N ARG A 102 9.57 28.62 -22.79
CA ARG A 102 8.12 28.50 -22.65
C ARG A 102 7.77 27.85 -21.31
N ILE A 103 7.04 28.59 -20.48
CA ILE A 103 6.81 28.26 -19.07
C ILE A 103 5.33 27.95 -18.86
N GLY A 104 4.99 26.69 -18.59
CA GLY A 104 3.63 26.28 -18.25
C GLY A 104 3.32 26.57 -16.78
N MET A 105 2.29 27.37 -16.51
CA MET A 105 1.86 27.72 -15.14
C MET A 105 0.61 26.94 -14.76
N VAL A 106 0.69 26.15 -13.68
CA VAL A 106 -0.41 25.32 -13.18
C VAL A 106 -0.83 25.81 -11.79
N ASN A 107 -2.13 26.11 -11.60
CA ASN A 107 -2.68 26.54 -10.30
C ASN A 107 -2.02 27.83 -9.74
N MET A 108 -1.63 28.77 -10.61
CA MET A 108 -0.95 30.03 -10.23
C MET A 108 -1.85 31.26 -10.35
N ASP A 109 -3.18 31.09 -10.41
CA ASP A 109 -4.12 32.17 -10.79
C ASP A 109 -4.19 33.35 -9.80
N ASP A 110 -3.70 33.16 -8.58
CA ASP A 110 -3.68 34.17 -7.51
C ASP A 110 -2.28 34.77 -7.26
N GLU A 111 -1.26 34.36 -8.01
CA GLU A 111 0.13 34.83 -7.86
C GLU A 111 0.49 35.84 -8.97
N ASP A 112 1.29 36.86 -8.62
CA ASP A 112 1.86 37.77 -9.62
C ASP A 112 3.01 37.08 -10.35
N VAL A 113 2.78 36.70 -11.61
CA VAL A 113 3.76 36.02 -12.46
C VAL A 113 4.52 36.97 -13.39
N SER A 114 4.36 38.30 -13.26
CA SER A 114 4.97 39.28 -14.17
C SER A 114 6.49 39.16 -14.25
N GLU A 115 7.15 38.81 -13.14
CA GLU A 115 8.61 38.61 -13.12
C GLU A 115 9.08 37.38 -13.90
N TRP A 116 8.20 36.40 -14.12
CA TRP A 116 8.50 35.21 -14.92
C TRP A 116 8.47 35.49 -16.41
N GLU A 117 7.72 36.50 -16.85
CA GLU A 117 7.67 36.95 -18.25
C GLU A 117 9.03 37.49 -18.73
N ALA A 118 9.87 37.98 -17.81
CA ALA A 118 11.25 38.37 -18.12
C ALA A 118 12.13 37.19 -18.56
N HIS A 119 11.77 35.96 -18.18
CA HIS A 119 12.53 34.74 -18.48
C HIS A 119 11.95 33.96 -19.67
N GLY A 120 10.73 34.28 -20.12
CA GLY A 120 10.09 33.51 -21.19
C GLY A 120 8.61 33.81 -21.42
N GLN A 121 8.03 33.08 -22.36
CA GLN A 121 6.59 33.08 -22.62
C GLN A 121 5.87 32.27 -21.53
N VAL A 122 5.10 32.95 -20.69
CA VAL A 122 4.22 32.32 -19.70
C VAL A 122 2.95 31.81 -20.37
N VAL A 123 2.60 30.55 -20.11
CA VAL A 123 1.41 29.87 -20.64
C VAL A 123 0.57 29.35 -19.47
N PRO A 124 -0.58 29.98 -19.15
CA PRO A 124 -1.46 29.49 -18.10
C PRO A 124 -2.14 28.19 -18.53
N ILE A 125 -2.21 27.22 -17.61
CA ILE A 125 -2.80 25.90 -17.83
C ILE A 125 -4.05 25.77 -16.94
N PRO A 126 -5.21 26.29 -17.39
CA PRO A 126 -6.45 26.15 -16.65
C PRO A 126 -6.95 24.70 -16.67
N PHE A 127 -7.48 24.24 -15.55
CA PHE A 127 -8.07 22.92 -15.40
C PHE A 127 -9.29 22.98 -14.47
N GLU A 128 -10.17 22.00 -14.59
CA GLU A 128 -11.31 21.84 -13.69
C GLU A 128 -10.81 21.25 -12.37
N ARG A 129 -10.95 22.00 -11.28
CA ARG A 129 -10.57 21.53 -9.95
C ARG A 129 -11.50 20.40 -9.50
N VAL A 130 -10.91 19.35 -8.97
CA VAL A 130 -11.64 18.24 -8.35
C VAL A 130 -12.55 18.73 -7.21
N SER A 131 -13.74 18.14 -7.10
CA SER A 131 -14.69 18.50 -6.04
C SER A 131 -14.10 18.29 -4.65
N ASP A 132 -14.35 19.21 -3.73
CA ASP A 132 -13.94 19.06 -2.33
C ASP A 132 -14.65 17.89 -1.61
N MET A 133 -15.72 17.33 -2.21
CA MET A 133 -16.39 16.12 -1.72
C MET A 133 -15.71 14.81 -2.17
N PHE A 134 -14.73 14.89 -3.09
CA PHE A 134 -14.01 13.71 -3.55
C PHE A 134 -12.90 13.36 -2.57
N GLU A 135 -13.16 12.37 -1.71
CA GLU A 135 -12.24 11.93 -0.69
C GLU A 135 -11.16 10.96 -1.20
N TRP A 136 -10.02 10.93 -0.51
CA TRP A 136 -8.90 10.01 -0.79
C TRP A 136 -9.34 8.53 -0.81
N LYS A 137 -10.26 8.15 0.07
CA LYS A 137 -10.77 6.77 0.20
C LYS A 137 -11.48 6.26 -1.06
N ALA A 138 -12.01 7.17 -1.88
CA ALA A 138 -12.65 6.78 -3.15
C ALA A 138 -11.61 6.35 -4.21
N LEU A 139 -10.38 6.88 -4.14
CA LEU A 139 -9.25 6.42 -4.96
C LEU A 139 -8.50 5.25 -4.30
N PHE A 140 -8.48 5.21 -2.97
CA PHE A 140 -7.77 4.20 -2.18
C PHE A 140 -8.73 3.45 -1.25
N PRO A 141 -9.65 2.63 -1.81
CA PRO A 141 -10.61 1.88 -1.00
C PRO A 141 -9.89 0.77 -0.23
N GLU A 142 -10.49 0.28 0.85
CA GLU A 142 -9.98 -0.87 1.58
C GLU A 142 -10.01 -2.14 0.71
N TRP A 143 -11.16 -2.40 0.12
CA TRP A 143 -11.42 -3.60 -0.67
C TRP A 143 -11.70 -3.26 -2.13
N ILE A 144 -11.24 -4.13 -3.02
CA ILE A 144 -11.64 -4.16 -4.44
C ILE A 144 -11.94 -5.61 -4.84
N ASP A 145 -12.76 -5.77 -5.86
CA ASP A 145 -12.97 -7.05 -6.50
C ASP A 145 -11.81 -7.36 -7.47
N GLU A 146 -10.74 -7.95 -6.95
CA GLU A 146 -9.56 -8.32 -7.75
C GLU A 146 -9.82 -9.44 -8.76
N GLU A 147 -10.88 -10.23 -8.57
CA GLU A 147 -11.22 -11.37 -9.43
C GLU A 147 -12.27 -10.98 -10.48
N GLU A 148 -12.77 -9.73 -10.44
CA GLU A 148 -13.81 -9.18 -11.32
C GLU A 148 -15.09 -10.05 -11.38
N GLU A 149 -15.41 -10.71 -10.27
CA GLU A 149 -16.60 -11.57 -10.12
C GLU A 149 -17.91 -10.76 -10.09
N TYR A 150 -17.84 -9.48 -9.71
CA TYR A 150 -18.94 -8.56 -9.55
C TYR A 150 -18.78 -7.36 -10.49
N SER A 151 -19.70 -7.20 -11.44
CA SER A 151 -19.80 -5.98 -12.23
C SER A 151 -20.24 -4.81 -11.34
N GLY A 152 -19.38 -3.84 -11.03
CA GLY A 152 -19.87 -2.64 -10.34
C GLY A 152 -18.88 -1.61 -9.78
N SER A 153 -17.62 -1.94 -9.47
CA SER A 153 -16.71 -0.94 -8.90
C SER A 153 -15.79 -0.33 -9.96
N THR A 154 -16.26 0.73 -10.64
CA THR A 154 -15.39 1.57 -11.47
C THR A 154 -14.64 2.57 -10.60
N CYS A 155 -13.32 2.52 -10.64
CA CYS A 155 -12.43 3.48 -10.00
C CYS A 155 -12.73 4.91 -10.52
N PRO A 156 -13.00 5.89 -9.63
CA PRO A 156 -13.39 7.23 -10.05
C PRO A 156 -12.24 7.95 -10.77
N GLU A 157 -12.58 8.75 -11.76
CA GLU A 157 -11.60 9.54 -12.52
C GLU A 157 -11.41 10.92 -11.90
N ILE A 158 -10.15 11.37 -11.83
CA ILE A 158 -9.83 12.77 -11.51
C ILE A 158 -9.99 13.57 -12.81
N PRO A 159 -10.69 14.72 -12.81
CA PRO A 159 -10.74 15.59 -13.98
C PRO A 159 -9.33 15.99 -14.43
N MET A 160 -8.97 15.65 -15.66
CA MET A 160 -7.67 15.96 -16.24
C MET A 160 -7.85 16.80 -17.50
N ARG A 161 -6.98 17.79 -17.68
CA ARG A 161 -7.00 18.65 -18.87
C ARG A 161 -6.48 17.85 -20.07
N ASP A 162 -7.13 18.03 -21.21
CA ASP A 162 -6.59 17.62 -22.50
C ASP A 162 -5.31 18.41 -22.81
N LEU A 163 -4.17 17.74 -22.65
CA LEU A 163 -2.85 18.32 -22.81
C LEU A 163 -2.45 18.47 -24.29
N ASP A 164 -3.19 17.86 -25.23
CA ASP A 164 -2.79 17.84 -26.62
C ASP A 164 -2.92 19.19 -27.33
N LYS A 165 -3.72 20.08 -26.72
CA LYS A 165 -3.93 21.47 -27.13
C LYS A 165 -2.75 22.39 -26.80
N TYR A 166 -1.79 21.93 -26.02
CA TYR A 166 -0.64 22.72 -25.62
C TYR A 166 0.60 22.32 -26.42
N ASP A 167 1.38 23.32 -26.79
CA ASP A 167 2.72 23.10 -27.32
C ASP A 167 3.66 22.56 -26.23
N LYS A 168 4.84 22.09 -26.64
CA LYS A 168 5.87 21.68 -25.69
C LYS A 168 6.41 22.85 -24.87
N MET A 169 6.62 22.61 -23.57
CA MET A 169 7.14 23.55 -22.57
C MET A 169 8.60 23.26 -22.23
N ASP A 170 9.37 24.29 -21.92
CA ASP A 170 10.76 24.17 -21.43
C ASP A 170 10.82 24.08 -19.88
N MET A 171 9.78 24.59 -19.21
CA MET A 171 9.63 24.55 -17.76
C MET A 171 8.14 24.45 -17.39
N ILE A 172 7.85 23.75 -16.30
CA ILE A 172 6.52 23.73 -15.68
C ILE A 172 6.64 24.25 -14.25
N VAL A 173 5.78 25.19 -13.88
CA VAL A 173 5.74 25.81 -12.56
C VAL A 173 4.34 25.60 -11.98
N ALA A 174 4.25 25.14 -10.74
CA ALA A 174 2.96 24.88 -10.12
C ALA A 174 2.92 25.25 -8.63
N LYS A 175 1.80 25.85 -8.19
CA LYS A 175 1.52 26.03 -6.77
C LYS A 175 0.80 24.81 -6.23
N LEU A 176 1.30 24.25 -5.13
CA LEU A 176 0.68 23.08 -4.50
C LEU A 176 -0.05 23.48 -3.21
N PRO A 177 -1.31 23.03 -3.03
CA PRO A 177 -2.02 23.23 -1.77
C PRO A 177 -1.29 22.50 -0.62
N CYS A 178 -1.17 23.14 0.53
CA CYS A 178 -0.52 22.60 1.72
C CYS A 178 -1.40 22.87 2.93
N LYS A 179 -1.90 21.79 3.56
CA LYS A 179 -2.72 21.84 4.78
C LYS A 179 -1.94 21.43 6.03
N SER A 180 -0.63 21.20 5.93
CA SER A 180 0.20 20.84 7.09
C SER A 180 0.12 21.95 8.17
N PRO A 181 0.00 21.61 9.47
CA PRO A 181 0.16 20.29 10.07
C PRO A 181 -1.15 19.52 10.30
N GLU A 182 -2.23 19.82 9.57
CA GLU A 182 -3.50 19.05 9.68
C GLU A 182 -3.25 17.55 9.44
N GLU A 183 -3.95 16.70 10.20
CA GLU A 183 -3.86 15.25 10.04
C GLU A 183 -4.31 14.84 8.64
N GLY A 184 -3.53 13.98 7.98
CA GLY A 184 -3.85 13.53 6.61
C GLY A 184 -3.63 14.57 5.52
N TRP A 185 -2.93 15.69 5.78
CA TRP A 185 -2.64 16.73 4.77
C TRP A 185 -2.03 16.21 3.47
N ASN A 186 -1.31 15.08 3.54
CA ASN A 186 -0.66 14.42 2.42
C ASN A 186 -1.61 13.53 1.59
N ARG A 187 -2.81 13.23 2.11
CA ARG A 187 -3.87 12.45 1.45
C ARG A 187 -4.97 13.38 0.92
N ASP A 188 -4.57 14.39 0.14
CA ASP A 188 -5.45 15.40 -0.44
C ASP A 188 -5.59 15.20 -1.96
N VAL A 189 -6.82 14.99 -2.44
CA VAL A 189 -7.09 14.66 -3.86
C VAL A 189 -6.77 15.84 -4.78
N PHE A 190 -7.03 17.08 -4.35
CA PHE A 190 -6.68 18.26 -5.13
C PHE A 190 -5.16 18.42 -5.25
N ARG A 191 -4.42 18.19 -4.16
CA ARG A 191 -2.96 18.12 -4.18
C ARG A 191 -2.48 17.08 -5.19
N LEU A 192 -3.04 15.86 -5.17
CA LEU A 192 -2.69 14.81 -6.12
C LEU A 192 -3.00 15.22 -7.57
N GLN A 193 -4.16 15.82 -7.82
CA GLN A 193 -4.55 16.31 -9.16
C GLN A 193 -3.49 17.27 -9.72
N VAL A 194 -3.03 18.26 -8.94
CA VAL A 194 -2.01 19.22 -9.40
C VAL A 194 -0.68 18.50 -9.71
N HIS A 195 -0.24 17.57 -8.86
CA HIS A 195 0.97 16.79 -9.14
C HIS A 195 0.85 15.96 -10.43
N LEU A 196 -0.29 15.29 -10.64
CA LEU A 196 -0.54 14.48 -11.83
C LEU A 196 -0.60 15.33 -13.10
N LEU A 197 -1.18 16.53 -13.04
CA LEU A 197 -1.23 17.44 -14.17
C LEU A 197 0.18 17.89 -14.57
N VAL A 198 1.00 18.28 -13.58
CA VAL A 198 2.41 18.64 -13.80
C VAL A 198 3.22 17.46 -14.36
N ALA A 199 3.05 16.27 -13.77
CA ALA A 199 3.76 15.07 -14.22
C ALA A 199 3.37 14.68 -15.67
N ASN A 200 2.08 14.64 -15.99
CA ASN A 200 1.61 14.34 -17.35
C ASN A 200 2.06 15.41 -18.35
N MET A 201 2.10 16.69 -17.95
CA MET A 201 2.60 17.75 -18.80
C MET A 201 4.11 17.64 -19.04
N ALA A 202 4.90 17.29 -18.01
CA ALA A 202 6.34 17.07 -18.15
C ALA A 202 6.65 15.90 -19.09
N VAL A 203 5.90 14.81 -18.98
CA VAL A 203 6.06 13.61 -19.82
C VAL A 203 5.58 13.87 -21.25
N ARG A 204 4.33 14.32 -21.44
CA ARG A 204 3.71 14.39 -22.78
C ARG A 204 4.08 15.66 -23.55
N ARG A 205 4.31 16.75 -22.84
CA ARG A 205 4.51 18.10 -23.39
C ARG A 205 5.79 18.77 -22.87
N GLY A 206 6.74 18.03 -22.31
CA GLY A 206 8.05 18.56 -21.95
C GLY A 206 9.01 18.63 -23.14
N ARG A 207 9.85 19.67 -23.18
CA ARG A 207 11.09 19.69 -23.96
C ARG A 207 12.21 19.21 -23.07
N TRP A 208 12.71 18.02 -23.37
CA TRP A 208 13.73 17.39 -22.55
C TRP A 208 15.12 17.84 -23.00
N GLU A 209 15.97 18.12 -22.02
CA GLU A 209 17.39 18.37 -22.27
C GLU A 209 18.12 17.07 -22.62
N TRP A 210 19.38 17.20 -23.08
CA TRP A 210 20.29 16.06 -23.21
C TRP A 210 20.34 15.28 -21.89
N GLY A 211 20.02 13.99 -21.94
CA GLY A 211 19.88 13.12 -20.77
C GLY A 211 18.45 12.91 -20.25
N GLY A 212 17.42 13.42 -20.94
CA GLY A 212 16.01 13.09 -20.64
C GLY A 212 15.49 13.71 -19.35
N ARG A 213 15.89 14.96 -19.08
CA ARG A 213 15.52 15.74 -17.88
C ARG A 213 14.66 16.95 -18.27
N MET A 214 13.68 17.28 -17.42
CA MET A 214 12.78 18.44 -17.59
C MET A 214 12.90 19.37 -16.38
N LYS A 215 12.64 20.67 -16.54
CA LYS A 215 12.60 21.63 -15.41
C LYS A 215 11.20 21.69 -14.82
N VAL A 216 11.07 21.35 -13.53
CA VAL A 216 9.79 21.42 -12.80
C VAL A 216 10.00 22.21 -11.52
N VAL A 217 9.16 23.23 -11.28
CA VAL A 217 9.24 24.09 -10.10
C VAL A 217 7.91 24.04 -9.34
N PHE A 218 7.97 23.90 -8.02
CA PHE A 218 6.81 23.96 -7.15
C PHE A 218 6.90 25.13 -6.17
N LEU A 219 5.77 25.80 -5.95
CA LEU A 219 5.56 26.74 -4.85
C LEU A 219 4.70 26.06 -3.77
N SER A 220 5.29 25.74 -2.62
CA SER A 220 4.57 25.13 -1.49
C SER A 220 5.39 25.14 -0.20
N GLN A 221 4.72 25.30 0.94
CA GLN A 221 5.32 25.02 2.27
C GLN A 221 5.58 23.52 2.49
N CYS A 222 4.73 22.68 1.89
CA CYS A 222 4.80 21.23 2.01
C CYS A 222 5.71 20.64 0.92
N MET A 223 6.53 19.66 1.28
CA MET A 223 7.34 18.90 0.32
C MET A 223 6.45 18.25 -0.76
N PRO A 224 6.75 18.43 -2.07
CA PRO A 224 6.09 17.71 -3.15
C PRO A 224 6.08 16.19 -2.96
N MET A 225 5.13 15.50 -3.58
CA MET A 225 4.95 14.06 -3.43
C MET A 225 6.21 13.31 -3.90
N VAL A 226 6.85 12.62 -2.96
CA VAL A 226 8.15 11.95 -3.15
C VAL A 226 8.08 10.78 -4.12
N GLU A 227 6.86 10.29 -4.37
CA GLU A 227 6.55 9.22 -5.31
C GLU A 227 6.58 9.70 -6.77
N LEU A 228 6.41 11.01 -7.00
CA LEU A 228 6.47 11.62 -8.34
C LEU A 228 7.74 12.45 -8.53
N PHE A 229 8.13 13.22 -7.51
CA PHE A 229 9.29 14.11 -7.56
C PHE A 229 10.24 13.73 -6.44
N ARG A 230 11.24 12.91 -6.78
CA ARG A 230 12.11 12.30 -5.79
C ARG A 230 13.12 13.31 -5.27
N CYS A 231 13.56 13.14 -4.04
CA CYS A 231 14.53 14.05 -3.45
C CYS A 231 15.92 13.98 -4.12
N ASP A 232 16.26 12.86 -4.78
CA ASP A 232 17.48 12.77 -5.61
C ASP A 232 17.39 13.58 -6.92
N GLU A 233 16.20 14.06 -7.27
CA GLU A 233 15.95 14.92 -8.43
C GLU A 233 15.77 16.39 -8.04
N LEU A 234 15.79 16.70 -6.74
CA LEU A 234 15.74 18.06 -6.22
C LEU A 234 17.08 18.75 -6.49
N VAL A 235 17.06 19.83 -7.26
CA VAL A 235 18.24 20.65 -7.55
C VAL A 235 18.43 21.68 -6.45
N GLU A 236 17.36 22.39 -6.08
CA GLU A 236 17.44 23.50 -5.13
C GLU A 236 16.10 23.71 -4.41
N LYS A 237 16.19 24.13 -3.15
CA LYS A 237 15.05 24.57 -2.35
C LYS A 237 15.35 25.94 -1.77
N GLU A 238 14.51 26.93 -2.09
CA GLU A 238 14.63 28.31 -1.64
C GLU A 238 13.31 28.78 -1.04
N GLY A 239 13.23 28.87 0.29
CA GLY A 239 11.98 29.16 0.97
C GLY A 239 10.90 28.12 0.66
N GLU A 240 9.81 28.57 0.02
CA GLU A 240 8.67 27.74 -0.43
C GLU A 240 8.86 27.22 -1.88
N TRP A 241 9.95 27.58 -2.55
CA TRP A 241 10.24 27.15 -3.92
C TRP A 241 11.05 25.86 -3.94
N TRP A 242 10.62 24.91 -4.75
CA TRP A 242 11.27 23.62 -4.95
C TRP A 242 11.56 23.41 -6.43
N TYR A 243 12.82 23.29 -6.81
CA TYR A 243 13.24 23.09 -8.19
C TYR A 243 13.74 21.66 -8.41
N TYR A 244 13.07 20.92 -9.29
CA TYR A 244 13.39 19.54 -9.66
C TYR A 244 13.84 19.40 -11.11
N ARG A 245 14.68 18.38 -11.33
CA ARG A 245 15.05 17.84 -12.64
C ARG A 245 14.73 16.34 -12.73
N PRO A 246 13.44 15.97 -12.85
CA PRO A 246 13.02 14.58 -12.88
C PRO A 246 13.54 13.78 -14.09
N GLU A 247 13.72 12.48 -13.91
CA GLU A 247 13.98 11.51 -14.98
C GLU A 247 12.69 11.18 -15.71
N MET A 248 12.61 11.55 -17.00
CA MET A 248 11.34 11.43 -17.74
C MET A 248 10.88 9.98 -17.90
N TRP A 249 11.79 9.02 -18.05
CA TRP A 249 11.42 7.61 -18.17
C TRP A 249 10.80 7.04 -16.88
N ARG A 250 11.26 7.50 -15.70
CA ARG A 250 10.67 7.11 -14.39
C ARG A 250 9.32 7.75 -14.20
N LEU A 251 9.24 9.05 -14.51
CA LEU A 251 8.00 9.81 -14.38
C LEU A 251 6.93 9.30 -15.36
N GLU A 252 7.33 8.90 -16.57
CA GLU A 252 6.47 8.24 -17.56
C GLU A 252 5.90 6.94 -17.01
N GLN A 253 6.75 6.06 -16.46
CA GLN A 253 6.30 4.83 -15.81
C GLN A 253 5.27 5.12 -14.71
N LYS A 254 5.45 6.20 -13.94
CA LYS A 254 4.51 6.62 -12.89
C LYS A 254 3.16 7.07 -13.43
N VAL A 255 3.12 7.95 -14.42
CA VAL A 255 1.86 8.48 -14.95
C VAL A 255 1.07 7.46 -15.77
N THR A 256 1.69 6.35 -16.18
CA THR A 256 1.01 5.22 -16.80
C THR A 256 0.34 4.28 -15.80
N MET A 257 0.68 4.36 -14.51
CA MET A 257 0.04 3.54 -13.48
C MET A 257 -1.39 4.05 -13.19
N PRO A 258 -2.28 3.17 -12.67
CA PRO A 258 -3.55 3.63 -12.13
C PRO A 258 -3.36 4.70 -11.06
N VAL A 259 -4.23 5.72 -11.12
CA VAL A 259 -4.19 6.89 -10.22
C VAL A 259 -4.48 6.52 -8.77
N GLY A 260 -5.40 5.59 -8.56
CA GLY A 260 -5.80 5.10 -7.24
C GLY A 260 -5.57 3.61 -7.10
N SER A 261 -5.55 3.13 -5.85
CA SER A 261 -5.53 1.69 -5.55
C SER A 261 -6.88 1.01 -5.81
N CYS A 262 -7.92 1.74 -6.23
CA CYS A 262 -9.18 1.16 -6.72
C CYS A 262 -9.04 0.31 -8.00
N ASN A 263 -7.90 0.40 -8.70
CA ASN A 263 -7.56 -0.44 -9.83
C ASN A 263 -6.23 -1.17 -9.55
N LEU A 264 -6.10 -2.40 -10.06
CA LEU A 264 -4.87 -3.16 -9.98
C LEU A 264 -3.81 -2.58 -10.93
N ALA A 265 -2.58 -2.47 -10.43
CA ALA A 265 -1.39 -2.20 -11.24
C ALA A 265 -1.09 -3.34 -12.22
N LEU A 266 -1.35 -4.58 -11.78
CA LEU A 266 -1.20 -5.81 -12.55
C LEU A 266 -2.57 -6.51 -12.61
N PRO A 267 -3.30 -6.48 -13.73
CA PRO A 267 -4.50 -7.30 -13.86
C PRO A 267 -4.11 -8.78 -13.80
N LEU A 268 -4.81 -9.57 -12.97
CA LEU A 268 -4.53 -11.00 -12.80
C LEU A 268 -4.97 -11.84 -14.03
N TRP A 269 -5.93 -11.31 -14.78
CA TRP A 269 -6.65 -12.01 -15.84
C TRP A 269 -6.54 -11.22 -17.16
N ASP A 270 -6.47 -11.93 -18.29
CA ASP A 270 -6.69 -11.32 -19.60
C ASP A 270 -8.17 -10.88 -19.67
N ASP A 271 -8.46 -9.70 -20.25
CA ASP A 271 -9.77 -9.01 -20.30
C ASP A 271 -10.91 -9.86 -20.95
N LYS A 272 -10.64 -11.14 -21.28
CA LYS A 272 -11.50 -12.06 -22.03
C LYS A 272 -11.78 -13.39 -21.35
N GLU A 273 -10.98 -13.86 -20.38
CA GLU A 273 -11.20 -15.17 -19.70
C GLU A 273 -10.62 -15.24 -18.27
N ILE A 274 -11.49 -15.48 -17.29
CA ILE A 274 -11.23 -15.60 -15.83
C ILE A 274 -10.22 -16.71 -15.45
N ASN A 275 -9.83 -17.57 -16.39
CA ASN A 275 -8.88 -18.67 -16.14
C ASN A 275 -7.57 -18.54 -16.93
N ARG A 276 -7.39 -17.49 -17.74
CA ARG A 276 -6.17 -17.29 -18.51
C ARG A 276 -5.28 -16.27 -17.80
N VAL A 277 -4.19 -16.78 -17.22
CA VAL A 277 -3.13 -15.96 -16.61
C VAL A 277 -2.63 -14.97 -17.67
N TYR A 278 -2.59 -13.68 -17.30
CA TYR A 278 -2.08 -12.61 -18.16
C TYR A 278 -0.75 -13.02 -18.81
N ASP A 279 -0.63 -12.85 -20.13
CA ASP A 279 0.58 -13.20 -20.88
C ASP A 279 1.71 -12.22 -20.56
N VAL A 280 2.45 -12.52 -19.50
CA VAL A 280 3.62 -11.77 -19.04
C VAL A 280 4.87 -12.01 -19.91
N SER A 281 4.82 -12.91 -20.90
CA SER A 281 5.99 -13.30 -21.71
C SER A 281 6.65 -12.11 -22.41
N LYS A 282 5.84 -11.11 -22.82
CA LYS A 282 6.35 -9.87 -23.43
C LYS A 282 7.07 -8.98 -22.41
N MET A 283 6.58 -8.94 -21.16
CA MET A 283 7.22 -8.20 -20.07
C MET A 283 8.51 -8.90 -19.64
N GLU A 284 8.46 -10.22 -19.43
CA GLU A 284 9.62 -11.05 -19.08
C GLU A 284 10.75 -10.96 -20.13
N ALA A 285 10.42 -10.97 -21.42
CA ALA A 285 11.40 -10.80 -22.50
C ALA A 285 12.05 -9.41 -22.52
N ILE A 286 11.34 -8.36 -22.08
CA ILE A 286 11.88 -7.01 -21.92
C ILE A 286 12.79 -6.95 -20.67
N ALA A 287 12.39 -7.58 -19.56
CA ALA A 287 13.17 -7.63 -18.33
C ALA A 287 14.53 -8.30 -18.51
N GLN A 288 14.58 -9.43 -19.21
CA GLN A 288 15.82 -10.17 -19.49
C GLN A 288 16.82 -9.38 -20.35
N LYS A 289 16.34 -8.44 -21.17
CA LYS A 289 17.18 -7.58 -22.01
C LYS A 289 17.67 -6.29 -21.33
N SER A 290 17.08 -5.92 -20.19
CA SER A 290 17.20 -4.56 -19.66
C SER A 290 18.54 -4.24 -18.97
N GLY A 291 19.40 -5.24 -18.70
CA GLY A 291 20.68 -5.03 -18.00
C GLY A 291 20.55 -4.38 -16.61
N LYS A 292 19.33 -4.28 -16.07
CA LYS A 292 19.04 -3.67 -14.77
C LYS A 292 19.55 -4.55 -13.64
N ARG A 293 20.14 -3.92 -12.64
CA ARG A 293 20.59 -4.58 -11.41
C ARG A 293 19.40 -4.72 -10.50
N GLU A 294 18.91 -5.94 -10.34
CA GLU A 294 17.67 -6.26 -9.64
C GLU A 294 17.91 -7.35 -8.59
N ALA A 295 17.30 -7.18 -7.40
CA ALA A 295 17.43 -8.13 -6.30
C ALA A 295 16.13 -8.34 -5.51
N TYR A 296 15.95 -9.55 -5.00
CA TYR A 296 15.12 -9.77 -3.82
C TYR A 296 15.88 -9.40 -2.58
N ALA A 297 15.22 -8.70 -1.65
CA ALA A 297 15.84 -8.25 -0.41
C ALA A 297 15.02 -8.68 0.82
N THR A 298 15.70 -9.09 1.89
CA THR A 298 15.08 -9.28 3.21
C THR A 298 15.95 -8.67 4.32
N VAL A 299 15.40 -8.50 5.53
CA VAL A 299 16.07 -7.83 6.65
C VAL A 299 15.91 -8.64 7.93
N LEU A 300 17.03 -8.91 8.63
CA LEU A 300 17.07 -9.50 9.96
C LEU A 300 17.78 -8.54 10.93
N HIS A 301 17.06 -7.90 11.85
CA HIS A 301 17.60 -6.78 12.64
C HIS A 301 17.47 -6.93 14.17
N SER A 302 17.02 -8.08 14.69
CA SER A 302 16.72 -8.21 16.12
C SER A 302 16.77 -9.61 16.71
N SER A 303 16.60 -10.66 15.90
CA SER A 303 16.37 -12.00 16.45
C SER A 303 16.81 -13.08 15.48
N GLU A 304 17.50 -14.09 16.02
CA GLU A 304 17.76 -15.33 15.31
C GLU A 304 16.48 -16.14 15.05
N SER A 305 15.38 -15.80 15.73
CA SER A 305 14.09 -16.47 15.53
C SER A 305 13.56 -16.37 14.11
N TYR A 306 14.07 -15.46 13.28
CA TYR A 306 13.67 -15.31 11.87
C TYR A 306 14.70 -15.89 10.88
N VAL A 307 15.81 -16.46 11.36
CA VAL A 307 16.81 -17.13 10.50
C VAL A 307 16.17 -18.27 9.72
N CYS A 308 15.38 -19.12 10.40
CA CYS A 308 14.63 -20.19 9.74
C CYS A 308 13.73 -19.66 8.62
N GLY A 309 12.94 -18.62 8.89
CA GLY A 309 12.08 -17.98 7.90
C GLY A 309 12.86 -17.46 6.69
N ALA A 310 13.99 -16.78 6.92
CA ALA A 310 14.84 -16.28 5.84
C ALA A 310 15.47 -17.40 5.00
N ILE A 311 15.84 -18.53 5.61
CA ILE A 311 16.33 -19.72 4.88
C ILE A 311 15.21 -20.29 3.99
N VAL A 312 14.01 -20.47 4.54
CA VAL A 312 12.85 -20.96 3.77
C VAL A 312 12.48 -20.00 2.64
N LEU A 313 12.51 -18.69 2.89
CA LEU A 313 12.27 -17.67 1.87
C LEU A 313 13.26 -17.81 0.71
N ALA A 314 14.57 -17.87 0.97
CA ALA A 314 15.57 -18.06 -0.08
C ALA A 314 15.34 -19.36 -0.87
N HIS A 315 15.12 -20.47 -0.15
CA HIS A 315 14.83 -21.75 -0.81
C HIS A 315 13.60 -21.62 -1.73
N SER A 316 12.51 -21.04 -1.23
CA SER A 316 11.26 -20.87 -1.98
C SER A 316 11.43 -19.99 -3.22
N LEU A 317 12.20 -18.89 -3.13
CA LEU A 317 12.52 -18.04 -4.29
C LEU A 317 13.31 -18.80 -5.35
N LEU A 318 14.36 -19.53 -4.94
CA LEU A 318 15.19 -20.32 -5.86
C LEU A 318 14.40 -21.44 -6.56
N GLN A 319 13.45 -22.08 -5.86
CA GLN A 319 12.55 -23.08 -6.46
C GLN A 319 11.68 -22.50 -7.59
N THR A 320 11.38 -21.20 -7.55
CA THR A 320 10.65 -20.50 -8.62
C THR A 320 11.52 -20.08 -9.81
N ARG A 321 12.80 -20.47 -9.82
CA ARG A 321 13.77 -20.23 -10.89
C ARG A 321 14.02 -18.74 -11.19
N THR A 322 13.95 -17.89 -10.17
CA THR A 322 14.39 -16.49 -10.33
C THR A 322 15.89 -16.44 -10.68
N CYS A 323 16.25 -15.48 -11.53
CA CYS A 323 17.63 -15.19 -11.90
C CYS A 323 18.16 -13.91 -11.21
N ARG A 324 17.43 -13.37 -10.23
CA ARG A 324 17.76 -12.13 -9.54
C ARG A 324 18.62 -12.40 -8.31
N ASP A 325 19.39 -11.39 -7.92
CA ASP A 325 20.22 -11.50 -6.72
C ASP A 325 19.36 -11.64 -5.47
N LEU A 326 19.84 -12.40 -4.49
CA LEU A 326 19.22 -12.53 -3.17
C LEU A 326 20.09 -11.78 -2.16
N ILE A 327 19.58 -10.68 -1.58
CA ILE A 327 20.29 -9.83 -0.63
C ILE A 327 19.64 -9.88 0.75
N LEU A 328 20.43 -10.17 1.78
CA LEU A 328 19.96 -10.16 3.17
C LEU A 328 20.71 -9.10 3.98
N LEU A 329 19.98 -8.11 4.47
CA LEU A 329 20.50 -7.12 5.39
C LEU A 329 20.44 -7.68 6.81
N LEU A 330 21.56 -7.69 7.53
CA LEU A 330 21.61 -8.16 8.91
C LEU A 330 22.56 -7.36 9.79
N ASP A 331 22.39 -7.44 11.11
CA ASP A 331 23.36 -6.90 12.06
C ASP A 331 24.14 -8.00 12.79
N THR A 332 25.07 -7.60 13.66
CA THR A 332 25.98 -8.51 14.37
C THR A 332 25.31 -9.40 15.42
N SER A 333 24.01 -9.24 15.68
CA SER A 333 23.22 -10.11 16.57
C SER A 333 22.96 -11.50 15.99
N ILE A 334 23.08 -11.68 14.67
CA ILE A 334 22.97 -12.99 14.03
C ILE A 334 24.31 -13.71 14.11
N SER A 335 24.35 -14.89 14.73
CA SER A 335 25.55 -15.67 14.96
C SER A 335 26.24 -16.13 13.69
N GLU A 336 27.54 -16.42 13.77
CA GLU A 336 28.33 -16.89 12.64
C GLU A 336 27.77 -18.19 12.01
N PRO A 337 27.35 -19.22 12.76
CA PRO A 337 26.72 -20.40 12.17
C PRO A 337 25.43 -20.08 11.40
N ALA A 338 24.60 -19.18 11.92
CA ALA A 338 23.39 -18.73 11.23
C ALA A 338 23.73 -17.96 9.95
N ARG A 339 24.75 -17.09 9.98
CA ARG A 339 25.24 -16.38 8.78
C ARG A 339 25.71 -17.36 7.70
N GLN A 340 26.50 -18.36 8.07
CA GLN A 340 26.95 -19.40 7.12
C GLN A 340 25.77 -20.15 6.50
N ALA A 341 24.73 -20.46 7.29
CA ALA A 341 23.52 -21.10 6.79
C ALA A 341 22.72 -20.20 5.83
N LEU A 342 22.59 -18.90 6.14
CA LEU A 342 21.94 -17.93 5.25
C LEU A 342 22.68 -17.81 3.92
N SER A 343 24.02 -17.74 3.94
CA SER A 343 24.82 -17.76 2.71
C SER A 343 24.65 -19.06 1.92
N ARG A 344 24.66 -20.21 2.61
CA ARG A 344 24.43 -21.51 1.97
C ARG A 344 23.03 -21.64 1.38
N ALA A 345 22.03 -21.01 1.98
CA ALA A 345 20.66 -20.96 1.46
C ALA A 345 20.54 -20.11 0.19
N GLY A 346 21.52 -19.25 -0.12
CA GLY A 346 21.57 -18.42 -1.32
C GLY A 346 21.66 -16.91 -1.07
N TRP A 347 21.66 -16.46 0.19
CA TRP A 347 21.72 -15.03 0.50
C TRP A 347 23.13 -14.45 0.37
N THR A 348 23.24 -13.33 -0.33
CA THR A 348 24.37 -12.41 -0.21
C THR A 348 24.15 -11.50 0.99
N LEU A 349 24.98 -11.67 2.03
CA LEU A 349 24.82 -10.98 3.30
C LEU A 349 25.41 -9.58 3.28
N ARG A 350 24.69 -8.61 3.85
CA ARG A 350 25.18 -7.24 4.04
C ARG A 350 24.95 -6.77 5.46
N PHE A 351 26.05 -6.39 6.12
CA PHE A 351 26.00 -5.89 7.47
C PHE A 351 25.44 -4.48 7.53
N ILE A 352 24.46 -4.26 8.40
CA ILE A 352 23.83 -2.98 8.65
C ILE A 352 23.95 -2.57 10.12
N LYS A 353 23.97 -1.26 10.34
CA LYS A 353 23.74 -0.70 11.67
C LYS A 353 22.24 -0.59 11.90
N ARG A 354 21.73 -1.26 12.93
CA ARG A 354 20.33 -1.19 13.34
C ARG A 354 19.85 0.24 13.53
N ILE A 355 18.59 0.49 13.18
CA ILE A 355 17.94 1.78 13.35
C ILE A 355 16.83 1.60 14.38
N ARG A 356 17.00 2.27 15.53
CA ARG A 356 16.00 2.24 16.60
C ARG A 356 14.79 3.10 16.21
N ASN A 357 13.60 2.55 16.36
CA ASN A 357 12.36 3.31 16.38
C ASN A 357 12.36 4.22 17.61
N PRO A 358 12.33 5.55 17.45
CA PRO A 358 12.43 6.48 18.57
C PRO A 358 11.23 6.40 19.54
N ARG A 359 10.09 5.86 19.09
CA ARG A 359 8.87 5.75 19.89
C ARG A 359 8.57 4.35 20.40
N ALA A 360 9.39 3.37 20.05
CA ALA A 360 9.26 2.03 20.59
C ALA A 360 9.80 1.95 22.02
N GLU A 361 9.14 1.14 22.84
CA GLU A 361 9.63 0.72 24.14
C GLU A 361 10.94 -0.07 24.00
N LYS A 362 11.77 -0.07 25.05
CA LYS A 362 13.03 -0.81 25.00
C LYS A 362 12.75 -2.31 25.13
N GLY A 363 13.32 -3.12 24.25
CA GLY A 363 13.12 -4.57 24.23
C GLY A 363 11.82 -5.03 23.56
N SER A 364 11.00 -4.13 23.03
CA SER A 364 9.81 -4.50 22.28
C SER A 364 10.17 -5.03 20.89
N TYR A 365 9.27 -5.84 20.30
CA TYR A 365 9.50 -6.44 18.97
C TYR A 365 9.74 -5.40 17.86
N ASN A 366 9.11 -4.22 17.98
CA ASN A 366 9.20 -3.12 17.04
C ASN A 366 10.37 -2.15 17.32
N GLU A 367 11.25 -2.43 18.30
CA GLU A 367 12.32 -1.50 18.68
C GLU A 367 13.27 -1.15 17.53
N TYR A 368 13.55 -2.11 16.64
CA TYR A 368 14.50 -1.94 15.54
C TYR A 368 13.91 -2.11 14.14
N ASN A 369 12.57 -2.12 14.02
CA ASN A 369 11.90 -2.31 12.73
C ASN A 369 12.25 -1.24 11.67
N TYR A 370 12.63 -0.03 12.09
CA TYR A 370 13.12 1.02 11.20
C TYR A 370 14.45 0.66 10.51
N SER A 371 15.11 -0.44 10.91
CA SER A 371 16.24 -1.00 10.16
C SER A 371 15.87 -1.36 8.72
N LYS A 372 14.58 -1.57 8.43
CA LYS A 372 14.04 -1.70 7.08
C LYS A 372 14.33 -0.49 6.18
N PHE A 373 14.57 0.70 6.74
CA PHE A 373 14.98 1.87 5.94
C PHE A 373 16.32 1.66 5.23
N ARG A 374 17.16 0.73 5.71
CA ARG A 374 18.43 0.37 5.06
C ARG A 374 18.26 -0.19 3.65
N LEU A 375 17.07 -0.66 3.29
CA LEU A 375 16.72 -1.08 1.93
C LEU A 375 16.99 0.03 0.91
N TRP A 376 16.75 1.31 1.26
CA TRP A 376 17.04 2.44 0.37
C TRP A 376 18.52 2.71 0.16
N GLN A 377 19.43 2.05 0.90
CA GLN A 377 20.88 2.17 0.70
C GLN A 377 21.45 1.11 -0.24
N LEU A 378 20.64 0.19 -0.76
CA LEU A 378 21.03 -0.80 -1.78
C LEU A 378 21.18 -0.16 -3.17
N THR A 379 21.91 0.97 -3.27
CA THR A 379 22.01 1.81 -4.49
C THR A 379 22.86 1.21 -5.60
N ASP A 380 23.47 0.06 -5.35
CA ASP A 380 24.06 -0.80 -6.37
C ASP A 380 23.00 -1.61 -7.14
N TYR A 381 21.74 -1.56 -6.72
CA TYR A 381 20.58 -2.05 -7.46
C TYR A 381 19.72 -0.87 -7.96
N ASP A 382 19.16 -1.04 -9.16
CA ASP A 382 18.22 -0.09 -9.75
C ASP A 382 16.82 -0.29 -9.18
N LYS A 383 16.50 -1.53 -8.79
CA LYS A 383 15.23 -1.91 -8.15
C LYS A 383 15.38 -3.14 -7.28
N ILE A 384 14.67 -3.16 -6.17
CA ILE A 384 14.58 -4.34 -5.30
C ILE A 384 13.12 -4.68 -5.00
N ILE A 385 12.85 -5.97 -4.82
CA ILE A 385 11.60 -6.42 -4.20
C ILE A 385 11.96 -6.83 -2.78
N PHE A 386 11.48 -6.05 -1.82
CA PHE A 386 11.56 -6.45 -0.43
C PHE A 386 10.51 -7.51 -0.12
N ILE A 387 10.90 -8.56 0.61
CA ILE A 387 10.02 -9.60 1.13
C ILE A 387 10.36 -9.86 2.61
N ASP A 388 9.38 -9.75 3.51
CA ASP A 388 9.56 -10.13 4.92
C ASP A 388 9.93 -11.62 5.03
N SER A 389 10.79 -11.96 5.99
CA SER A 389 11.28 -13.34 6.19
C SER A 389 10.22 -14.35 6.66
N ASP A 390 8.98 -13.91 6.89
CA ASP A 390 7.81 -14.74 7.20
C ASP A 390 6.84 -14.92 6.02
N VAL A 391 7.32 -14.65 4.81
CA VAL A 391 6.64 -14.96 3.55
C VAL A 391 7.26 -16.20 2.92
N VAL A 392 6.43 -17.06 2.32
CA VAL A 392 6.87 -18.18 1.48
C VAL A 392 6.38 -17.97 0.06
N VAL A 393 7.28 -18.11 -0.91
CA VAL A 393 6.99 -17.89 -2.34
C VAL A 393 6.72 -19.22 -3.03
N PHE A 394 5.60 -19.32 -3.75
CA PHE A 394 5.18 -20.53 -4.46
C PHE A 394 5.24 -20.40 -5.98
N ARG A 395 5.20 -19.17 -6.51
CA ARG A 395 5.33 -18.88 -7.95
C ARG A 395 6.28 -17.70 -8.15
N ASN A 396 6.94 -17.66 -9.30
CA ASN A 396 7.93 -16.64 -9.62
C ASN A 396 7.32 -15.23 -9.51
N LEU A 397 8.01 -14.32 -8.81
CA LEU A 397 7.59 -12.94 -8.55
C LEU A 397 8.37 -11.92 -9.39
N ASP A 398 9.16 -12.34 -10.37
CA ASP A 398 10.05 -11.46 -11.16
C ASP A 398 9.24 -10.42 -11.95
N ILE A 399 7.97 -10.71 -12.25
CA ILE A 399 7.04 -9.76 -12.85
C ILE A 399 6.96 -8.45 -12.06
N LEU A 400 7.16 -8.50 -10.73
CA LEU A 400 7.05 -7.33 -9.86
C LEU A 400 8.14 -6.28 -10.12
N PHE A 401 9.29 -6.65 -10.71
CA PHE A 401 10.33 -5.69 -11.09
C PHE A 401 9.91 -4.72 -12.20
N HIS A 402 8.76 -4.96 -12.85
CA HIS A 402 8.20 -4.04 -13.84
C HIS A 402 7.44 -2.86 -13.23
N PHE A 403 7.12 -2.91 -11.94
CA PHE A 403 6.34 -1.87 -11.30
C PHE A 403 7.25 -0.81 -10.66
N PRO A 404 6.81 0.45 -10.58
CA PRO A 404 7.60 1.51 -9.95
C PRO A 404 7.43 1.49 -8.42
N GLN A 405 8.36 2.10 -7.70
CA GLN A 405 8.20 2.37 -6.25
C GLN A 405 7.13 3.45 -6.02
N MET A 406 6.17 3.34 -5.11
CA MET A 406 5.88 2.25 -4.20
C MET A 406 4.75 1.39 -4.78
N SER A 407 5.03 0.11 -5.03
CA SER A 407 4.00 -0.88 -5.39
C SER A 407 3.99 -1.97 -4.33
N ALA A 408 2.80 -2.29 -3.84
CA ALA A 408 2.59 -3.21 -2.71
C ALA A 408 1.14 -3.73 -2.73
N THR A 409 0.82 -4.72 -1.89
CA THR A 409 -0.57 -5.20 -1.74
C THR A 409 -1.35 -4.34 -0.76
N GLY A 410 -2.68 -4.25 -0.97
CA GLY A 410 -3.56 -3.55 -0.05
C GLY A 410 -3.65 -4.22 1.32
N ASN A 411 -3.91 -3.40 2.34
CA ASN A 411 -4.25 -3.80 3.70
C ASN A 411 -5.51 -3.04 4.15
N ASP A 412 -5.95 -3.21 5.40
CA ASP A 412 -7.14 -2.55 5.94
C ASP A 412 -7.11 -1.02 5.73
N GLY A 413 -8.19 -0.42 5.20
CA GLY A 413 -8.25 1.00 4.87
C GLY A 413 -7.47 1.42 3.61
N SER A 414 -6.97 2.66 3.57
CA SER A 414 -6.30 3.24 2.39
C SER A 414 -4.78 2.99 2.33
N ILE A 415 -4.31 1.93 2.98
CA ILE A 415 -2.89 1.66 3.24
C ILE A 415 -2.43 0.35 2.62
N PHE A 416 -1.12 0.22 2.41
CA PHE A 416 -0.50 -1.00 1.92
C PHE A 416 0.12 -1.84 3.03
N ASN A 417 0.22 -3.14 2.79
CA ASN A 417 1.01 -4.07 3.60
C ASN A 417 2.49 -3.95 3.21
N SER A 418 3.38 -3.85 4.20
CA SER A 418 4.82 -3.65 3.95
C SER A 418 5.62 -4.95 3.82
N GLY A 419 4.96 -6.11 3.80
CA GLY A 419 5.59 -7.44 3.73
C GLY A 419 6.12 -7.79 2.36
N VAL A 420 5.55 -7.24 1.29
CA VAL A 420 6.10 -7.30 -0.08
C VAL A 420 6.01 -5.91 -0.70
N MET A 421 7.16 -5.33 -1.06
CA MET A 421 7.22 -3.97 -1.61
C MET A 421 8.23 -3.86 -2.74
N VAL A 422 7.86 -3.13 -3.79
CA VAL A 422 8.77 -2.70 -4.85
C VAL A 422 9.43 -1.39 -4.47
N ILE A 423 10.76 -1.38 -4.38
CA ILE A 423 11.58 -0.25 -3.91
C ILE A 423 12.62 0.10 -4.97
N GLU A 424 12.88 1.40 -5.12
CA GLU A 424 13.93 1.96 -5.96
C GLU A 424 14.94 2.67 -5.05
N PRO A 425 16.04 1.98 -4.67
CA PRO A 425 16.97 2.46 -3.65
C PRO A 425 17.54 3.86 -3.97
N SER A 426 17.64 4.70 -2.94
CA SER A 426 18.21 6.04 -3.03
C SER A 426 18.72 6.48 -1.67
N ASN A 427 20.01 6.84 -1.60
CA ASN A 427 20.60 7.42 -0.39
C ASN A 427 19.91 8.72 0.01
N CYS A 428 19.33 9.47 -0.95
CA CYS A 428 18.54 10.64 -0.62
C CYS A 428 17.26 10.24 0.12
N THR A 429 16.51 9.27 -0.41
CA THR A 429 15.29 8.77 0.25
C THR A 429 15.61 8.19 1.62
N PHE A 430 16.71 7.45 1.78
CA PHE A 430 17.16 6.98 3.09
C PHE A 430 17.37 8.13 4.09
N ARG A 431 18.09 9.20 3.70
CA ARG A 431 18.29 10.38 4.57
C ARG A 431 16.97 11.04 4.93
N MET A 432 16.09 11.23 3.95
CA MET A 432 14.75 11.78 4.17
C MET A 432 13.94 10.94 5.19
N LEU A 433 13.93 9.61 5.07
CA LEU A 433 13.27 8.72 6.04
C LEU A 433 13.89 8.87 7.44
N MET A 434 15.21 8.96 7.51
CA MET A 434 15.93 9.12 8.77
C MET A 434 15.67 10.46 9.44
N ASP A 435 15.66 11.56 8.70
CA ASP A 435 15.46 12.91 9.22
C ASP A 435 14.04 13.06 9.79
N ARG A 436 13.05 12.48 9.10
CA ARG A 436 11.64 12.54 9.51
C ARG A 436 11.22 11.48 10.53
N ARG A 437 12.13 10.58 10.94
CA ARG A 437 11.80 9.42 11.81
C ARG A 437 11.19 9.78 13.16
N LYS A 438 11.46 10.98 13.66
CA LYS A 438 10.91 11.51 14.94
C LYS A 438 9.64 12.32 14.75
N GLU A 439 9.44 12.86 13.56
CA GLU A 439 8.32 13.75 13.21
C GLU A 439 7.09 12.91 12.85
N ILE A 440 7.25 11.98 11.91
CA ILE A 440 6.17 11.14 11.41
C ILE A 440 5.71 10.15 12.49
N VAL A 441 4.40 10.10 12.71
CA VAL A 441 3.74 9.16 13.60
C VAL A 441 3.34 7.92 12.82
N SER A 442 3.93 6.78 13.17
CA SER A 442 3.48 5.49 12.66
C SER A 442 2.17 5.09 13.34
N TYR A 443 1.09 4.90 12.56
CA TYR A 443 -0.24 4.55 13.09
C TYR A 443 -0.26 3.23 13.89
N ASN A 444 0.65 2.30 13.60
CA ASN A 444 0.77 1.02 14.31
C ASN A 444 2.06 0.91 15.14
N GLY A 445 2.83 1.99 15.27
CA GLY A 445 4.17 1.97 15.90
C GLY A 445 5.20 1.14 15.13
N GLY A 446 4.85 0.67 13.93
CA GLY A 446 5.60 -0.19 13.04
C GLY A 446 6.37 0.56 11.95
N ASP A 447 7.21 -0.15 11.18
CA ASP A 447 7.74 0.35 9.91
C ASP A 447 6.62 0.52 8.87
N GLN A 448 5.66 -0.42 8.80
CA GLN A 448 4.51 -0.31 7.89
C GLN A 448 3.75 1.01 8.08
N GLY A 449 3.46 1.38 9.33
CA GLY A 449 2.75 2.62 9.60
C GLY A 449 3.54 3.86 9.25
N PHE A 450 4.85 3.84 9.49
CA PHE A 450 5.74 4.92 9.07
C PHE A 450 5.76 5.07 7.55
N LEU A 451 5.94 3.97 6.82
CA LEU A 451 6.05 3.96 5.36
C LEU A 451 4.74 4.41 4.70
N ASN A 452 3.58 4.07 5.27
CA ASN A 452 2.27 4.52 4.77
C ASN A 452 2.02 6.02 4.97
N GLU A 453 2.69 6.68 5.93
CA GLU A 453 2.66 8.14 6.07
C GLU A 453 3.65 8.86 5.15
N VAL A 454 4.68 8.16 4.66
CA VAL A 454 5.66 8.70 3.72
C VAL A 454 5.21 8.52 2.28
N PHE A 455 4.76 7.31 1.93
CA PHE A 455 4.41 6.89 0.58
C PHE A 455 2.89 6.73 0.45
N VAL A 456 2.17 7.85 0.45
CA VAL A 456 0.70 7.87 0.39
C VAL A 456 0.15 7.50 -0.98
N TRP A 457 0.91 7.76 -2.05
CA TRP A 457 0.52 7.41 -3.42
C TRP A 457 1.26 6.15 -3.90
N TRP A 458 0.60 5.02 -3.67
CA TRP A 458 1.11 3.68 -3.95
C TRP A 458 0.23 2.96 -4.99
N HIS A 459 0.78 1.94 -5.64
CA HIS A 459 0.08 1.18 -6.67
C HIS A 459 -0.26 -0.23 -6.18
N ARG A 460 -1.53 -0.63 -6.30
CA ARG A 460 -2.03 -1.92 -5.76
C ARG A 460 -1.58 -3.09 -6.61
N LEU A 461 -0.80 -3.97 -6.02
CA LEU A 461 -0.54 -5.30 -6.52
C LEU A 461 -1.64 -6.26 -6.06
N PRO A 462 -1.93 -7.34 -6.83
CA PRO A 462 -2.95 -8.30 -6.45
C PRO A 462 -2.64 -8.99 -5.12
N ARG A 463 -3.64 -9.22 -4.26
CA ARG A 463 -3.49 -9.91 -2.97
C ARG A 463 -2.76 -11.24 -3.07
N ARG A 464 -2.83 -11.91 -4.23
CA ARG A 464 -2.15 -13.19 -4.49
C ARG A 464 -0.62 -13.11 -4.44
N VAL A 465 -0.03 -11.92 -4.59
CA VAL A 465 1.44 -11.71 -4.51
C VAL A 465 1.95 -11.52 -3.09
N ASN A 466 1.05 -11.26 -2.13
CA ASN A 466 1.33 -11.16 -0.70
C ASN A 466 0.04 -11.52 0.07
N PHE A 467 -0.32 -12.80 0.03
CA PHE A 467 -1.60 -13.24 0.56
C PHE A 467 -1.49 -13.43 2.07
N LEU A 468 -2.30 -12.73 2.86
CA LEU A 468 -2.18 -12.76 4.32
C LEU A 468 -2.85 -14.00 4.91
N LYS A 469 -2.14 -14.70 5.82
CA LYS A 469 -2.69 -15.80 6.64
C LYS A 469 -3.52 -15.22 7.79
N ASN A 470 -4.70 -14.69 7.48
CA ASN A 470 -5.68 -14.20 8.47
C ASN A 470 -7.11 -14.60 8.11
N PHE A 471 -8.03 -14.53 9.08
CA PHE A 471 -9.44 -14.87 8.95
C PHE A 471 -10.29 -13.83 9.69
N TRP A 472 -10.88 -12.88 8.96
CA TRP A 472 -11.52 -11.70 9.54
C TRP A 472 -12.97 -11.94 9.95
N SER A 473 -13.74 -12.64 9.11
CA SER A 473 -15.17 -12.87 9.35
C SER A 473 -15.42 -13.99 10.37
N ASN A 474 -14.38 -14.76 10.71
CA ASN A 474 -14.46 -16.01 11.46
C ASN A 474 -15.57 -16.95 10.93
N SER A 475 -15.92 -16.82 9.64
CA SER A 475 -16.94 -17.63 9.00
C SER A 475 -16.34 -18.91 8.45
N SER A 476 -17.11 -20.00 8.47
CA SER A 476 -16.70 -21.29 7.92
C SER A 476 -16.44 -21.21 6.41
N ILE A 477 -17.12 -20.32 5.69
CA ILE A 477 -16.97 -20.15 4.24
C ILE A 477 -15.63 -19.50 3.92
N GLU A 478 -15.30 -18.35 4.54
CA GLU A 478 -13.98 -17.70 4.35
C GLU A 478 -12.86 -18.69 4.70
N ALA A 479 -12.98 -19.36 5.85
CA ALA A 479 -12.00 -20.32 6.30
C ALA A 479 -11.78 -21.46 5.29
N SER A 480 -12.88 -22.03 4.77
CA SER A 480 -12.84 -23.10 3.77
C SER A 480 -12.14 -22.65 2.48
N VAL A 481 -12.52 -21.50 1.92
CA VAL A 481 -11.94 -20.98 0.67
C VAL A 481 -10.45 -20.67 0.85
N LYS A 482 -10.06 -20.00 1.93
CA LYS A 482 -8.65 -19.69 2.21
C LYS A 482 -7.83 -20.97 2.43
N ASN A 483 -8.32 -21.93 3.22
CA ASN A 483 -7.62 -23.20 3.41
C ASN A 483 -7.47 -23.99 2.10
N GLN A 484 -8.47 -23.95 1.21
CA GLN A 484 -8.35 -24.53 -0.13
C GLN A 484 -7.27 -23.83 -0.97
N LEU A 485 -7.15 -22.50 -0.88
CA LEU A 485 -6.08 -21.76 -1.54
C LEU A 485 -4.70 -22.12 -0.97
N PHE A 486 -4.57 -22.20 0.35
CA PHE A 486 -3.31 -22.56 1.04
C PHE A 486 -2.83 -23.97 0.71
N GLY A 487 -3.76 -24.94 0.66
CA GLY A 487 -3.47 -26.33 0.34
C GLY A 487 -3.40 -26.66 -1.15
N SER A 488 -3.62 -25.69 -2.04
CA SER A 488 -3.71 -25.96 -3.49
C SER A 488 -2.40 -26.47 -4.09
N ASP A 489 -2.52 -27.49 -4.95
CA ASP A 489 -1.43 -28.03 -5.75
C ASP A 489 -1.95 -28.35 -7.18
N PRO A 490 -1.47 -27.69 -8.25
CA PRO A 490 -0.44 -26.64 -8.25
C PRO A 490 -0.87 -25.38 -7.46
N PRO A 491 0.08 -24.63 -6.88
CA PRO A 491 -0.24 -23.46 -6.06
C PRO A 491 -0.97 -22.36 -6.85
N LYS A 492 -2.12 -21.93 -6.31
CA LYS A 492 -2.91 -20.81 -6.85
C LYS A 492 -2.41 -19.42 -6.41
N LEU A 493 -1.72 -19.37 -5.27
CA LEU A 493 -1.11 -18.16 -4.72
C LEU A 493 0.31 -17.99 -5.25
N TYR A 494 0.79 -16.75 -5.42
CA TYR A 494 2.20 -16.50 -5.69
C TYR A 494 3.03 -16.55 -4.41
N SER A 495 2.49 -16.06 -3.29
CA SER A 495 3.11 -16.16 -1.98
C SER A 495 2.07 -16.20 -0.87
N LEU A 496 2.49 -16.61 0.33
CA LEU A 496 1.70 -16.58 1.56
C LEU A 496 2.51 -15.93 2.68
N HIS A 497 1.92 -14.92 3.33
CA HIS A 497 2.48 -14.17 4.44
C HIS A 497 1.94 -14.71 5.77
N TYR A 498 2.81 -15.33 6.56
CA TYR A 498 2.45 -16.03 7.79
C TYR A 498 2.34 -15.05 8.97
N LEU A 499 1.14 -14.53 9.19
CA LEU A 499 0.81 -13.71 10.37
C LEU A 499 0.64 -14.57 11.64
N GLY A 500 0.63 -13.90 12.80
CA GLY A 500 0.60 -14.54 14.11
C GLY A 500 1.91 -15.24 14.49
N LEU A 501 1.79 -16.33 15.25
CA LEU A 501 2.92 -17.23 15.53
C LEU A 501 3.39 -17.90 14.24
N LYS A 502 4.70 -17.93 14.03
CA LYS A 502 5.30 -18.43 12.79
C LYS A 502 5.35 -19.96 12.79
N PRO A 503 5.26 -20.63 11.63
CA PRO A 503 5.22 -22.10 11.56
C PRO A 503 6.37 -22.81 12.29
N TRP A 504 7.59 -22.27 12.18
CA TRP A 504 8.76 -22.82 12.85
C TRP A 504 8.75 -22.64 14.38
N GLN A 505 7.88 -21.77 14.93
CA GLN A 505 7.68 -21.57 16.37
C GLN A 505 6.62 -22.51 16.96
N CYS A 506 5.94 -23.27 16.12
CA CYS A 506 4.98 -24.30 16.50
C CYS A 506 5.60 -25.68 16.30
N TYR A 507 5.02 -26.71 16.91
CA TYR A 507 5.32 -28.09 16.52
C TYR A 507 4.82 -28.37 15.09
N ARG A 508 5.42 -29.37 14.43
CA ARG A 508 5.07 -29.78 13.07
C ARG A 508 3.62 -30.27 12.95
N ASP A 509 3.10 -30.85 14.03
CA ASP A 509 1.84 -31.58 14.01
C ASP A 509 0.59 -30.72 13.75
N TYR A 510 0.63 -29.42 14.08
CA TYR A 510 -0.51 -28.49 13.90
C TYR A 510 -0.09 -27.02 14.07
N ASP A 511 -0.94 -26.08 13.62
CA ASP A 511 -0.73 -24.65 13.82
C ASP A 511 -1.00 -24.25 15.28
N CYS A 512 0.05 -23.95 16.05
CA CYS A 512 -0.07 -23.56 17.46
C CYS A 512 -0.77 -22.21 17.70
N ASN A 513 -1.10 -21.45 16.64
CA ASN A 513 -2.02 -20.31 16.76
C ASN A 513 -3.42 -20.74 17.27
N TRP A 514 -3.83 -22.00 17.07
CA TRP A 514 -5.09 -22.52 17.61
C TRP A 514 -5.18 -22.48 19.13
N ASP A 515 -4.04 -22.59 19.83
CA ASP A 515 -3.96 -22.66 21.29
C ASP A 515 -3.95 -21.28 21.97
N VAL A 516 -3.85 -20.19 21.21
CA VAL A 516 -3.69 -18.84 21.76
C VAL A 516 -4.86 -17.96 21.31
N ALA A 517 -5.69 -17.54 22.27
CA ALA A 517 -7.00 -16.93 22.04
C ALA A 517 -7.00 -15.81 20.99
N ASP A 518 -6.10 -14.84 21.13
CA ASP A 518 -5.94 -13.67 20.27
C ASP A 518 -5.24 -13.97 18.93
N GLN A 519 -4.62 -15.14 18.80
CA GLN A 519 -3.91 -15.56 17.59
C GLN A 519 -4.74 -16.48 16.69
N ARG A 520 -5.92 -16.93 17.15
CA ARG A 520 -6.81 -17.82 16.37
C ARG A 520 -7.23 -17.23 15.03
N VAL A 521 -7.29 -15.90 14.92
CA VAL A 521 -7.54 -15.19 13.65
C VAL A 521 -6.47 -15.45 12.59
N TYR A 522 -5.34 -16.05 12.95
CA TYR A 522 -4.27 -16.43 12.04
C TYR A 522 -4.13 -17.96 11.90
N ALA A 523 -4.92 -18.77 12.61
CA ALA A 523 -4.69 -20.21 12.69
C ALA A 523 -5.14 -20.96 11.43
N SER A 524 -4.28 -21.81 10.87
CA SER A 524 -4.60 -22.67 9.72
C SER A 524 -3.62 -23.83 9.59
N ASP A 525 -4.10 -25.06 9.78
CA ASP A 525 -3.27 -26.25 9.57
C ASP A 525 -2.92 -26.46 8.10
N ALA A 526 -3.80 -26.06 7.17
CA ALA A 526 -3.50 -26.12 5.73
C ALA A 526 -2.31 -25.23 5.36
N ALA A 527 -2.27 -24.00 5.89
CA ALA A 527 -1.13 -23.09 5.70
C ALA A 527 0.13 -23.62 6.40
N HIS A 528 -0.01 -24.17 7.61
CA HIS A 528 1.07 -24.73 8.39
C HIS A 528 1.72 -25.94 7.71
N GLU A 529 0.92 -26.90 7.25
CA GLU A 529 1.36 -28.05 6.47
C GLU A 529 2.05 -27.59 5.18
N ARG A 530 1.50 -26.57 4.49
CA ARG A 530 2.12 -26.01 3.29
C ARG A 530 3.51 -25.44 3.57
N TRP A 531 3.70 -24.78 4.71
CA TRP A 531 5.02 -24.28 5.12
C TRP A 531 6.01 -25.44 5.32
N TRP A 532 5.59 -26.49 6.04
CA TRP A 532 6.42 -27.66 6.29
C TRP A 532 6.80 -28.41 5.01
N LYS A 533 5.93 -28.47 4.00
CA LYS A 533 6.27 -29.01 2.68
C LYS A 533 7.44 -28.29 2.02
N VAL A 534 7.52 -26.96 2.16
CA VAL A 534 8.67 -26.18 1.63
C VAL A 534 9.91 -26.39 2.48
N HIS A 535 9.76 -26.43 3.80
CA HIS A 535 10.86 -26.71 4.71
C HIS A 535 11.50 -28.08 4.44
N ASP A 536 10.69 -29.12 4.23
CA ASP A 536 11.15 -30.50 4.05
C ASP A 536 11.87 -30.72 2.71
N ALA A 537 11.65 -29.84 1.73
CA ALA A 537 12.38 -29.84 0.47
C ALA A 537 13.79 -29.21 0.58
N MET A 538 14.12 -28.58 1.71
CA MET A 538 15.45 -28.02 1.97
C MET A 538 16.46 -29.10 2.34
N GLU A 539 17.75 -28.78 2.17
CA GLU A 539 18.83 -29.64 2.67
C GLU A 539 18.77 -29.80 4.20
N GLU A 540 18.99 -31.01 4.73
CA GLU A 540 18.94 -31.32 6.18
C GLU A 540 19.81 -30.38 7.03
N GLY A 541 20.99 -29.99 6.52
CA GLY A 541 21.90 -29.07 7.20
C GLY A 541 21.34 -27.65 7.40
N LEU A 542 20.34 -27.26 6.60
CA LEU A 542 19.61 -25.99 6.73
C LEU A 542 18.39 -26.14 7.64
N GLN A 543 17.70 -27.28 7.59
CA GLN A 543 16.51 -27.57 8.41
C GLN A 543 16.78 -27.43 9.92
N ARG A 544 17.99 -27.77 10.39
CA ARG A 544 18.36 -27.66 11.81
C ARG A 544 18.26 -26.23 12.38
N PHE A 545 18.31 -25.20 11.54
CA PHE A 545 18.15 -23.80 11.97
C PHE A 545 16.68 -23.43 12.26
N CYS A 546 15.76 -24.36 12.04
CA CYS A 546 14.34 -24.28 12.40
C CYS A 546 14.03 -25.01 13.72
N GLY A 547 15.04 -25.23 14.56
CA GLY A 547 14.88 -25.80 15.91
C GLY A 547 14.10 -24.89 16.87
N LEU A 548 13.49 -25.50 17.90
CA LEU A 548 12.82 -24.78 18.97
C LEU A 548 13.77 -24.59 20.16
N SER A 549 13.84 -23.37 20.71
CA SER A 549 14.54 -23.16 21.98
C SER A 549 13.76 -23.78 23.14
N GLU A 550 14.46 -24.12 24.23
CA GLU A 550 13.81 -24.63 25.46
C GLU A 550 12.70 -23.69 25.96
N GLN A 551 12.98 -22.39 25.96
CA GLN A 551 12.00 -21.38 26.33
C GLN A 551 10.76 -21.45 25.43
N ARG A 552 10.95 -21.62 24.11
CA ARG A 552 9.82 -21.70 23.19
C ARG A 552 9.00 -22.97 23.37
N LYS A 553 9.64 -24.11 23.67
CA LYS A 553 8.92 -25.36 23.99
C LYS A 553 8.02 -25.18 25.21
N ILE A 554 8.53 -24.53 26.26
CA ILE A 554 7.75 -24.19 27.46
C ILE A 554 6.55 -23.31 27.10
N GLU A 555 6.74 -22.29 26.26
CA GLU A 555 5.66 -21.40 25.81
C GLU A 555 4.57 -22.13 25.02
N VAL A 556 4.94 -23.07 24.15
CA VAL A 556 3.97 -23.86 23.37
C VAL A 556 3.17 -24.79 24.29
N GLU A 557 3.82 -25.49 25.21
CA GLU A 557 3.12 -26.36 26.18
C GLU A 557 2.25 -25.55 27.14
N TRP A 558 2.68 -24.35 27.52
CA TRP A 558 1.86 -23.41 28.29
C TRP A 558 0.61 -23.00 27.50
N GLY A 559 0.74 -22.66 26.22
CA GLY A 559 -0.40 -22.37 25.33
C GLY A 559 -1.41 -23.52 25.30
N ARG A 560 -0.93 -24.75 25.08
CA ARG A 560 -1.77 -25.97 25.10
C ARG A 560 -2.50 -26.16 26.43
N LYS A 561 -1.81 -25.93 27.55
CA LYS A 561 -2.42 -25.99 28.89
C LYS A 561 -3.52 -24.94 29.05
N MET A 562 -3.26 -23.70 28.64
CA MET A 562 -4.25 -22.62 28.71
C MET A 562 -5.47 -22.90 27.83
N ALA A 563 -5.27 -23.36 26.59
CA ALA A 563 -6.35 -23.76 25.68
C ALA A 563 -7.23 -24.87 26.28
N ARG A 564 -6.63 -25.83 26.99
CA ARG A 564 -7.35 -26.86 27.76
C ARG A 564 -8.17 -26.28 28.89
N GLU A 565 -7.58 -25.43 29.72
CA GLU A 565 -8.24 -24.81 30.87
C GLU A 565 -9.39 -23.89 30.44
N MET A 566 -9.23 -23.19 29.31
CA MET A 566 -10.27 -22.35 28.70
C MET A 566 -11.31 -23.15 27.91
N GLY A 567 -11.13 -24.46 27.73
CA GLY A 567 -12.10 -25.32 27.06
C GLY A 567 -12.27 -25.04 25.57
N PHE A 568 -11.17 -24.77 24.84
CA PHE A 568 -11.21 -24.55 23.40
C PHE A 568 -11.81 -25.77 22.66
N GLN A 569 -12.85 -25.50 21.86
CA GLN A 569 -13.74 -26.53 21.28
C GLN A 569 -13.11 -27.31 20.12
N ASP A 570 -12.16 -26.70 19.40
CA ASP A 570 -11.43 -27.35 18.30
C ASP A 570 -10.45 -28.45 18.78
N GLN A 571 -10.12 -28.46 20.08
CA GLN A 571 -9.29 -29.48 20.72
C GLN A 571 -7.90 -29.68 20.11
N HIS A 572 -7.30 -28.70 19.40
CA HIS A 572 -5.93 -28.82 18.88
C HIS A 572 -4.90 -29.08 19.99
N TRP A 573 -5.13 -28.53 21.19
CA TRP A 573 -4.34 -28.80 22.39
C TRP A 573 -4.29 -30.28 22.82
N ARG A 574 -5.15 -31.15 22.27
CA ARG A 574 -5.14 -32.61 22.49
C ARG A 574 -4.31 -33.38 21.46
N ILE A 575 -3.91 -32.76 20.35
CA ILE A 575 -3.15 -33.44 19.28
C ILE A 575 -1.86 -34.02 19.87
N ASN A 576 -1.58 -35.28 19.57
CA ASN A 576 -0.37 -35.94 20.04
C ASN A 576 0.83 -35.39 19.24
N VAL A 577 1.75 -34.72 19.93
CA VAL A 577 2.93 -34.11 19.31
C VAL A 577 3.98 -35.18 19.00
N THR A 578 4.24 -35.41 17.72
CA THR A 578 5.24 -36.36 17.21
C THR A 578 6.50 -35.66 16.69
N ASP A 579 6.49 -34.34 16.58
CA ASP A 579 7.64 -33.54 16.16
C ASP A 579 8.91 -33.85 16.97
N PRO A 580 10.00 -34.32 16.32
CA PRO A 580 11.27 -34.62 16.98
C PRO A 580 11.86 -33.45 17.76
N ARG A 581 11.59 -32.20 17.33
CA ARG A 581 12.08 -30.99 17.99
C ARG A 581 11.58 -30.83 19.42
N LYS A 582 10.53 -31.58 19.81
CA LYS A 582 10.08 -31.65 21.21
C LYS A 582 11.14 -32.23 22.15
N PHE A 583 11.95 -33.17 21.67
CA PHE A 583 12.85 -33.98 22.50
C PHE A 583 14.33 -33.60 22.38
N ILE A 584 14.69 -32.76 21.40
CA ILE A 584 16.07 -32.42 21.03
C ILE A 584 16.51 -31.11 21.66
#